data_AF-A0A9D9LFH8-F1
#
_entry.id   AF-A0A9D9LFH8-F1
#
_cell.length_a   1.000
_cell.length_b   1.000
_cell.length_c   1.000
_cell.angle_alpha   90.00
_cell.angle_beta   90.00
_cell.angle_gamma   90.00
#
_symmetry.space_group_name_H-M   'P 1'
#
loop_
_entity.id
_entity.type
_entity.pdbx_description
1 polymer ?
#
loop_
_entity_poly.entity_id
_entity_poly.type
_entity_poly.pdbx_seq_one_letter_code
_entity_poly.pdbx_strand_id
1 'polypeptide(L)'
;AASTDLRGNASLTIDSSASDIYFNGNVFGGSMGTGNVGGNVTVTFKGDGSRLHFGSSNFVSGASEYAYGAIDYVEGTRTLVFDGFTGTFNANIQGPAFETVTIKNGSAVNVCGGSVNQDFGFVSTWNFELGDSNAVMTTDDVSATNVKSSFYGATINLTFADGASVGDTDWTVYQGQESTLNYWNELGTLTIGGVAATSAMDGDFMAWSTTDYKVYIDSNYDIRLAKLA
;
A
#
# COMPACT_ATOMS: atom_id res chain seq x y z
N ALA A 1 -32.35 4.75 -12.88
CA ALA A 1 -31.23 5.61 -12.45
C ALA A 1 -30.27 5.77 -13.62
N ALA A 2 -29.66 6.93 -13.79
CA ALA A 2 -28.58 7.08 -14.77
C ALA A 2 -27.35 6.31 -14.23
N SER A 3 -26.77 5.45 -15.07
CA SER A 3 -25.51 4.77 -14.78
C SER A 3 -24.39 5.45 -15.54
N THR A 4 -23.24 5.66 -14.89
CA THR A 4 -22.04 6.15 -15.57
C THR A 4 -21.27 4.95 -16.13
N ASP A 5 -21.10 4.88 -17.45
CA ASP A 5 -20.29 3.84 -18.11
C ASP A 5 -19.02 4.49 -18.67
N LEU A 6 -17.86 4.15 -18.09
CA LEU A 6 -16.55 4.60 -18.55
C LEU A 6 -15.85 3.45 -19.28
N ARG A 7 -15.69 3.58 -20.60
CA ARG A 7 -14.93 2.64 -21.42
C ARG A 7 -13.45 3.02 -21.46
N GLY A 8 -12.75 2.67 -20.39
CA GLY A 8 -11.33 2.97 -20.24
C GLY A 8 -10.91 3.03 -18.77
N ASN A 9 -9.75 3.61 -18.52
CA ASN A 9 -9.21 3.75 -17.17
C ASN A 9 -9.74 5.01 -16.47
N ALA A 10 -9.89 4.94 -15.16
CA ALA A 10 -10.10 6.09 -14.29
C ALA A 10 -8.84 6.36 -13.46
N SER A 11 -8.48 7.63 -13.30
CA SER A 11 -7.35 8.02 -12.46
C SER A 11 -7.68 9.28 -11.68
N LEU A 12 -7.54 9.21 -10.36
CA LEU A 12 -7.73 10.31 -9.43
C LEU A 12 -6.39 10.59 -8.74
N THR A 13 -5.94 11.85 -8.78
CA THR A 13 -4.78 12.31 -8.00
C THR A 13 -5.22 13.36 -7.00
N ILE A 14 -4.84 13.15 -5.75
CA ILE A 14 -5.05 14.07 -4.63
C ILE A 14 -3.66 14.52 -4.19
N ASP A 15 -3.40 15.82 -4.33
CA ASP A 15 -2.07 16.40 -4.10
C ASP A 15 -2.15 17.48 -3.02
N SER A 16 -1.68 17.14 -1.82
CA SER A 16 -1.62 18.04 -0.66
C SER A 16 -0.28 18.80 -0.55
N SER A 17 0.52 18.85 -1.62
CA SER A 17 1.83 19.53 -1.61
C SER A 17 1.76 21.04 -1.37
N ALA A 18 0.64 21.68 -1.73
CA ALA A 18 0.49 23.14 -1.67
C ALA A 18 -0.50 23.64 -0.61
N SER A 19 -1.52 22.85 -0.26
CA SER A 19 -2.65 23.32 0.54
C SER A 19 -3.27 22.20 1.38
N ASP A 20 -3.96 22.60 2.45
CA ASP A 20 -4.86 21.71 3.20
C ASP A 20 -6.04 21.25 2.33
N ILE A 21 -6.34 19.96 2.40
CA ILE A 21 -7.46 19.31 1.74
C ILE A 21 -8.33 18.65 2.81
N TYR A 22 -9.58 19.09 2.89
CA TYR A 22 -10.57 18.56 3.82
C TYR A 22 -11.61 17.72 3.07
N PHE A 23 -11.69 16.44 3.42
CA PHE A 23 -12.70 15.55 2.88
C PHE A 23 -13.93 15.54 3.80
N ASN A 24 -15.06 16.00 3.27
CA ASN A 24 -16.37 15.89 3.93
C ASN A 24 -17.17 14.67 3.44
N GLY A 25 -16.48 13.69 2.87
CA GLY A 25 -17.08 12.46 2.35
C GLY A 25 -16.01 11.48 1.86
N ASN A 26 -16.48 10.38 1.28
CA ASN A 26 -15.64 9.31 0.79
C ASN A 26 -15.02 9.65 -0.56
N VAL A 27 -13.90 8.98 -0.86
CA VAL A 27 -13.21 9.10 -2.13
C VAL A 27 -13.38 7.78 -2.90
N PHE A 28 -13.91 7.89 -4.12
CA PHE A 28 -14.06 6.77 -5.04
C PHE A 28 -13.25 7.03 -6.30
N GLY A 29 -12.31 6.14 -6.63
CA GLY A 29 -11.56 6.22 -7.88
C GLY A 29 -12.39 5.84 -9.10
N GLY A 30 -13.27 4.85 -8.96
CA GLY A 30 -14.20 4.39 -10.00
C GLY A 30 -15.50 5.19 -9.99
N SER A 31 -16.53 4.65 -9.35
CA SER A 31 -17.82 5.35 -9.21
C SER A 31 -18.37 5.30 -7.79
N MET A 32 -19.36 6.16 -7.51
CA MET A 32 -20.20 6.08 -6.31
C MET A 32 -21.63 5.70 -6.73
N GLY A 33 -22.06 4.49 -6.39
CA GLY A 33 -23.41 4.00 -6.70
C GLY A 33 -23.44 3.09 -7.92
N THR A 34 -24.28 3.41 -8.92
CA THR A 34 -24.42 2.58 -10.13
C THR A 34 -23.53 3.11 -11.25
N GLY A 35 -22.36 2.51 -11.45
CA GLY A 35 -21.41 2.89 -12.49
C GLY A 35 -20.54 1.71 -12.92
N ASN A 36 -19.87 1.84 -14.05
CA ASN A 36 -18.96 0.82 -14.57
C ASN A 36 -17.69 1.50 -15.09
N VAL A 37 -16.53 0.91 -14.77
CA VAL A 37 -15.23 1.26 -15.34
C VAL A 37 -14.69 0.02 -16.03
N GLY A 38 -14.71 0.02 -17.36
CA GLY A 38 -14.21 -1.09 -18.20
C GLY A 38 -12.68 -1.24 -18.21
N GLY A 39 -11.96 -0.49 -17.39
CA GLY A 39 -10.50 -0.49 -17.32
C GLY A 39 -10.00 -0.39 -15.87
N ASN A 40 -8.75 0.01 -15.72
CA ASN A 40 -8.11 0.13 -14.41
C ASN A 40 -8.57 1.38 -13.67
N VAL A 41 -8.62 1.30 -12.34
CA VAL A 41 -8.81 2.45 -11.46
C VAL A 41 -7.51 2.72 -10.69
N THR A 42 -7.07 3.97 -10.67
CA THR A 42 -5.90 4.38 -9.88
C THR A 42 -6.25 5.58 -9.01
N VAL A 43 -6.04 5.46 -7.70
CA VAL A 43 -6.14 6.58 -6.74
C VAL A 43 -4.73 6.89 -6.25
N THR A 44 -4.25 8.10 -6.49
CA THR A 44 -2.90 8.55 -6.13
C THR A 44 -2.95 9.66 -5.10
N PHE A 45 -2.17 9.52 -4.03
CA PHE A 45 -1.91 10.56 -3.04
C PHE A 45 -0.48 11.08 -3.17
N LYS A 46 -0.31 12.40 -3.08
CA LYS A 46 0.96 13.11 -3.17
C LYS A 46 1.07 14.18 -2.09
N GLY A 47 2.29 14.56 -1.73
CA GLY A 47 2.56 15.71 -0.88
C GLY A 47 2.51 15.41 0.61
N ASP A 48 2.22 16.43 1.41
CA ASP A 48 2.30 16.38 2.87
C ASP A 48 0.99 15.86 3.48
N GLY A 49 1.05 14.72 4.16
CA GLY A 49 -0.08 14.09 4.84
C GLY A 49 -0.63 14.90 6.01
N SER A 50 0.15 15.81 6.60
CA SER A 50 -0.36 16.73 7.63
C SER A 50 -1.42 17.70 7.10
N ARG A 51 -1.49 17.85 5.77
CA ARG A 51 -2.46 18.68 5.04
C ARG A 51 -3.63 17.87 4.48
N LEU A 52 -3.70 16.58 4.79
CA LEU A 52 -4.73 15.68 4.28
C LEU A 52 -5.67 15.29 5.41
N HIS A 53 -6.91 15.79 5.38
CA HIS A 53 -7.83 15.69 6.50
C HIS A 53 -9.06 14.88 6.13
N PHE A 54 -9.12 13.62 6.57
CA PHE A 54 -10.32 12.79 6.49
C PHE A 54 -11.11 12.82 7.80
N GLY A 55 -12.44 12.90 7.68
CA GLY A 55 -13.33 12.62 8.80
C GLY A 55 -13.22 11.14 9.23
N SER A 56 -13.55 10.86 10.50
CA SER A 56 -13.35 9.53 11.11
C SER A 56 -14.10 8.37 10.43
N SER A 57 -15.16 8.66 9.68
CA SER A 57 -15.93 7.67 8.93
C SER A 57 -15.64 7.67 7.43
N ASN A 58 -14.75 8.55 6.96
CA ASN A 58 -14.48 8.65 5.53
C ASN A 58 -13.54 7.53 5.11
N PHE A 59 -13.86 6.90 3.99
CA PHE A 59 -13.02 5.88 3.37
C PHE A 59 -12.60 6.26 1.96
N VAL A 60 -11.52 5.62 1.52
CA VAL A 60 -10.99 5.67 0.16
C VAL A 60 -11.16 4.29 -0.45
N SER A 61 -11.73 4.22 -1.65
CA SER A 61 -11.90 2.97 -2.38
C SER A 61 -11.71 3.13 -3.88
N GLY A 62 -11.19 2.09 -4.53
CA GLY A 62 -11.19 1.99 -5.99
C GLY A 62 -12.61 1.82 -6.56
N ALA A 63 -13.53 1.23 -5.80
CA ALA A 63 -14.92 0.99 -6.22
C ALA A 63 -15.91 1.11 -5.04
N SER A 64 -17.11 1.60 -5.29
CA SER A 64 -18.17 1.73 -4.27
C SER A 64 -18.97 0.46 -4.01
N GLU A 65 -18.78 -0.57 -4.84
CA GLU A 65 -19.48 -1.86 -4.77
C GLU A 65 -19.49 -2.43 -3.35
N TYR A 66 -18.32 -2.40 -2.71
CA TYR A 66 -18.05 -3.01 -1.41
C TYR A 66 -18.42 -2.11 -0.23
N ALA A 67 -18.60 -0.82 -0.47
CA ALA A 67 -18.94 0.14 0.57
C ALA A 67 -20.46 0.25 0.81
N TYR A 68 -21.28 0.01 -0.22
CA TYR A 68 -22.72 0.23 -0.16
C TYR A 68 -23.60 -0.89 -0.75
N GLY A 69 -23.02 -2.00 -1.20
CA GLY A 69 -23.76 -3.05 -1.92
C GLY A 69 -24.36 -2.56 -3.25
N ALA A 70 -23.79 -1.49 -3.80
CA ALA A 70 -24.20 -0.88 -5.06
C ALA A 70 -23.58 -1.63 -6.24
N ILE A 71 -24.22 -1.56 -7.40
CA ILE A 71 -23.75 -2.17 -8.65
C ILE A 71 -22.71 -1.22 -9.26
N ASP A 72 -21.55 -1.12 -8.63
CA ASP A 72 -20.34 -0.54 -9.22
C ASP A 72 -19.45 -1.68 -9.68
N TYR A 73 -18.87 -1.58 -10.86
CA TYR A 73 -18.00 -2.63 -11.38
C TYR A 73 -16.75 -2.02 -11.99
N VAL A 74 -15.60 -2.56 -11.60
CA VAL A 74 -14.31 -2.24 -12.21
C VAL A 74 -13.82 -3.53 -12.85
N GLU A 75 -13.73 -3.55 -14.18
CA GLU A 75 -13.24 -4.71 -14.94
C GLU A 75 -11.73 -4.93 -14.75
N GLY A 76 -10.99 -3.83 -14.61
CA GLY A 76 -9.54 -3.83 -14.41
C GLY A 76 -9.10 -3.84 -12.96
N THR A 77 -7.84 -3.52 -12.74
CA THR A 77 -7.21 -3.50 -11.41
C THR A 77 -7.47 -2.17 -10.70
N ARG A 78 -7.75 -2.21 -9.40
CA ARG A 78 -7.84 -1.06 -8.48
C ARG A 78 -6.50 -0.89 -7.78
N THR A 79 -5.87 0.25 -8.03
CA THR A 79 -4.54 0.58 -7.51
C THR A 79 -4.58 1.80 -6.61
N LEU A 80 -4.03 1.67 -5.40
CA LEU A 80 -3.71 2.79 -4.51
C LEU A 80 -2.22 3.14 -4.67
N VAL A 81 -1.91 4.41 -4.90
CA VAL A 81 -0.55 4.89 -5.12
C VAL A 81 -0.23 6.00 -4.13
N PHE A 82 0.92 5.90 -3.47
CA PHE A 82 1.54 6.99 -2.74
C PHE A 82 2.78 7.43 -3.52
N ASP A 83 2.76 8.66 -4.04
CA ASP A 83 3.75 9.20 -4.98
C ASP A 83 4.33 10.51 -4.44
N GLY A 84 5.50 10.41 -3.78
CA GLY A 84 6.07 11.51 -3.00
C GLY A 84 5.17 11.94 -1.85
N PHE A 85 4.41 11.01 -1.26
CA PHE A 85 3.52 11.29 -0.13
C PHE A 85 4.24 11.01 1.18
N THR A 86 4.27 12.00 2.08
CA THR A 86 4.97 11.89 3.37
C THR A 86 4.04 12.22 4.52
N GLY A 87 4.07 11.44 5.59
CA GLY A 87 3.29 11.70 6.80
C GLY A 87 2.06 10.81 6.91
N THR A 88 1.06 11.27 7.65
CA THR A 88 -0.07 10.43 8.06
C THR A 88 -1.14 10.33 6.98
N PHE A 89 -1.53 9.10 6.65
CA PHE A 89 -2.73 8.78 5.88
C PHE A 89 -3.78 8.17 6.82
N ASN A 90 -4.84 8.93 7.11
CA ASN A 90 -5.86 8.56 8.10
C ASN A 90 -7.25 8.22 7.52
N ALA A 91 -7.36 8.06 6.20
CA ALA A 91 -8.61 7.62 5.58
C ALA A 91 -8.83 6.13 5.82
N ASN A 92 -10.07 5.70 6.09
CA ASN A 92 -10.38 4.27 6.16
C ASN A 92 -10.13 3.59 4.80
N ILE A 93 -9.61 2.37 4.82
CA ILE A 93 -9.53 1.50 3.65
C ILE A 93 -10.43 0.30 3.92
N GLN A 94 -11.49 0.15 3.12
CA GLN A 94 -12.45 -0.94 3.27
C GLN A 94 -12.14 -2.05 2.25
N GLY A 95 -11.73 -3.22 2.72
CA GLY A 95 -11.50 -4.37 1.86
C GLY A 95 -12.80 -4.81 1.16
N PRO A 96 -12.78 -5.16 -0.14
CA PRO A 96 -11.69 -5.17 -1.13
C PRO A 96 -11.58 -3.87 -1.96
N ALA A 97 -11.15 -2.75 -1.37
CA ALA A 97 -11.02 -1.47 -2.07
C ALA A 97 -9.94 -1.46 -3.18
N PHE A 98 -8.84 -2.19 -2.99
CA PHE A 98 -7.67 -2.17 -3.86
C PHE A 98 -7.04 -3.57 -3.94
N GLU A 99 -6.64 -4.00 -5.14
CA GLU A 99 -5.82 -5.20 -5.33
C GLU A 99 -4.33 -4.88 -5.36
N THR A 100 -3.97 -3.63 -5.71
CA THR A 100 -2.58 -3.19 -5.79
C THR A 100 -2.33 -1.97 -4.90
N VAL A 101 -1.27 -2.02 -4.11
CA VAL A 101 -0.72 -0.86 -3.39
C VAL A 101 0.67 -0.58 -3.94
N THR A 102 0.94 0.67 -4.29
CA THR A 102 2.25 1.11 -4.78
C THR A 102 2.74 2.28 -3.95
N ILE A 103 3.89 2.12 -3.29
CA ILE A 103 4.59 3.20 -2.62
C ILE A 103 5.81 3.55 -3.45
N LYS A 104 5.79 4.73 -4.09
CA LYS A 104 6.87 5.20 -4.94
C LYS A 104 7.99 5.86 -4.14
N ASN A 105 9.12 6.07 -4.80
CA ASN A 105 10.26 6.75 -4.22
C ASN A 105 9.87 8.15 -3.70
N GLY A 106 10.47 8.56 -2.59
CA GLY A 106 10.17 9.82 -1.92
C GLY A 106 8.89 9.78 -1.07
N SER A 107 8.20 8.65 -0.99
CA SER A 107 7.07 8.47 -0.08
C SER A 107 7.52 7.84 1.25
N ALA A 108 6.94 8.32 2.34
CA ALA A 108 7.07 7.78 3.69
C ALA A 108 5.69 7.83 4.36
N VAL A 109 4.94 6.73 4.24
CA VAL A 109 3.50 6.71 4.55
C VAL A 109 3.27 6.15 5.94
N ASN A 110 2.79 6.97 6.87
CA ASN A 110 2.28 6.48 8.15
C ASN A 110 0.79 6.20 8.02
N VAL A 111 0.42 4.93 7.92
CA VAL A 111 -0.99 4.53 7.93
C VAL A 111 -1.43 4.42 9.39
N CYS A 112 -1.85 5.56 9.96
CA CYS A 112 -2.26 5.65 11.36
C CYS A 112 -3.78 5.40 11.51
N GLY A 113 -4.13 4.52 12.44
CA GLY A 113 -5.49 4.15 12.78
C GLY A 113 -5.92 4.63 14.16
N GLY A 114 -6.62 5.77 14.23
CA GLY A 114 -7.58 6.05 15.30
C GLY A 114 -8.80 5.11 15.19
N SER A 115 -10.03 5.61 15.33
CA SER A 115 -11.29 4.87 15.11
C SER A 115 -11.52 4.36 13.68
N VAL A 116 -10.48 4.30 12.85
CA VAL A 116 -10.52 4.04 11.41
C VAL A 116 -10.00 2.63 11.12
N ASN A 117 -10.72 1.87 10.31
CA ASN A 117 -10.35 0.52 9.87
C ASN A 117 -9.55 0.60 8.56
N GLN A 118 -8.41 -0.10 8.54
CA GLN A 118 -7.51 -0.24 7.40
C GLN A 118 -7.44 -1.72 7.03
N ASP A 119 -8.18 -2.13 6.00
CA ASP A 119 -8.19 -3.52 5.53
C ASP A 119 -7.49 -3.65 4.17
N PHE A 120 -6.21 -3.98 4.24
CA PHE A 120 -5.37 -4.35 3.11
C PHE A 120 -5.35 -5.88 2.87
N GLY A 121 -6.24 -6.65 3.49
CA GLY A 121 -6.28 -8.11 3.37
C GLY A 121 -6.55 -8.63 1.95
N PHE A 122 -7.02 -7.77 1.05
CA PHE A 122 -7.30 -8.08 -0.35
C PHE A 122 -6.23 -7.59 -1.33
N VAL A 123 -5.19 -6.91 -0.81
CA VAL A 123 -4.09 -6.46 -1.66
C VAL A 123 -3.25 -7.67 -2.05
N SER A 124 -3.33 -8.04 -3.33
CA SER A 124 -2.60 -9.17 -3.89
C SER A 124 -1.25 -8.75 -4.48
N THR A 125 -1.04 -7.46 -4.72
CA THR A 125 0.23 -6.92 -5.23
C THR A 125 0.67 -5.69 -4.46
N TRP A 126 1.91 -5.72 -3.95
CA TRP A 126 2.57 -4.60 -3.29
C TRP A 126 3.81 -4.21 -4.07
N ASN A 127 3.93 -2.93 -4.41
CA ASN A 127 5.10 -2.39 -5.08
C ASN A 127 5.75 -1.34 -4.18
N PHE A 128 7.03 -1.49 -3.91
CA PHE A 128 7.83 -0.53 -3.16
C PHE A 128 8.97 -0.07 -4.07
N GLU A 129 9.04 1.23 -4.32
CA GLU A 129 10.17 1.87 -4.98
C GLU A 129 11.08 2.51 -3.94
N LEU A 130 12.30 1.99 -3.91
CA LEU A 130 13.28 2.12 -2.87
C LEU A 130 14.33 3.15 -3.31
N GLY A 131 14.30 4.37 -2.75
CA GLY A 131 15.32 5.40 -3.00
C GLY A 131 16.17 5.85 -1.80
N ASP A 132 15.69 5.74 -0.57
CA ASP A 132 16.46 6.00 0.66
C ASP A 132 16.27 4.86 1.69
N SER A 133 17.11 4.82 2.73
CA SER A 133 17.08 3.73 3.72
C SER A 133 15.93 3.82 4.74
N ASN A 134 14.99 4.75 4.59
CA ASN A 134 13.91 4.97 5.55
C ASN A 134 12.73 4.03 5.31
N ALA A 135 11.87 3.90 6.33
CA ALA A 135 10.62 3.15 6.22
C ALA A 135 9.71 3.75 5.14
N VAL A 136 9.37 2.92 4.16
CA VAL A 136 8.50 3.33 3.04
C VAL A 136 7.01 3.36 3.47
N MET A 137 6.62 2.45 4.36
CA MET A 137 5.30 2.41 4.98
C MET A 137 5.42 2.03 6.47
N THR A 138 4.67 2.70 7.34
CA THR A 138 4.63 2.42 8.78
C THR A 138 3.20 2.24 9.27
N THR A 139 3.01 1.35 10.25
CA THR A 139 1.73 1.11 10.95
C THR A 139 1.87 1.09 12.48
N ASP A 140 3.01 1.53 13.01
CA ASP A 140 3.40 1.38 14.43
C ASP A 140 2.63 2.28 15.40
N ASP A 141 2.10 3.42 14.93
CA ASP A 141 1.35 4.37 15.74
C ASP A 141 -0.14 3.96 15.88
N VAL A 142 -0.44 2.68 15.72
CA VAL A 142 -1.81 2.16 15.62
C VAL A 142 -2.05 1.12 16.70
N SER A 143 -3.25 1.14 17.30
CA SER A 143 -3.71 -0.03 18.03
C SER A 143 -3.84 -1.19 17.04
N ALA A 144 -3.05 -2.24 17.23
CA ALA A 144 -2.96 -3.50 16.47
C ALA A 144 -4.26 -4.06 15.85
N THR A 145 -5.43 -3.68 16.36
CA THR A 145 -6.74 -4.16 15.90
C THR A 145 -7.24 -3.53 14.60
N ASN A 146 -6.71 -2.37 14.21
CA ASN A 146 -7.34 -1.53 13.19
C ASN A 146 -6.64 -1.57 11.83
N VAL A 147 -5.45 -2.16 11.74
CA VAL A 147 -4.77 -2.45 10.47
C VAL A 147 -4.73 -3.95 10.25
N LYS A 148 -5.28 -4.39 9.13
CA LYS A 148 -5.28 -5.78 8.68
C LYS A 148 -4.58 -5.84 7.34
N SER A 149 -3.37 -6.37 7.33
CA SER A 149 -2.71 -6.78 6.08
C SER A 149 -2.70 -8.30 6.03
N SER A 150 -2.80 -8.84 4.82
CA SER A 150 -2.60 -10.26 4.53
C SER A 150 -1.64 -10.36 3.35
N PHE A 151 -0.59 -11.14 3.53
CA PHE A 151 0.39 -11.42 2.47
C PHE A 151 0.19 -12.80 1.83
N TYR A 152 -0.90 -13.49 2.17
CA TYR A 152 -1.21 -14.82 1.64
C TYR A 152 -1.31 -14.80 0.10
N GLY A 153 -0.43 -15.54 -0.56
CA GLY A 153 -0.35 -15.61 -2.02
C GLY A 153 -0.02 -14.28 -2.71
N ALA A 154 0.32 -13.23 -1.95
CA ALA A 154 0.58 -11.91 -2.50
C ALA A 154 1.91 -11.89 -3.28
N THR A 155 2.03 -10.90 -4.16
CA THR A 155 3.25 -10.55 -4.87
C THR A 155 3.82 -9.28 -4.27
N ILE A 156 5.07 -9.29 -3.85
CA ILE A 156 5.79 -8.10 -3.42
C ILE A 156 6.90 -7.81 -4.43
N ASN A 157 6.99 -6.56 -4.88
CA ASN A 157 8.04 -6.09 -5.76
C ASN A 157 8.81 -4.96 -5.07
N LEU A 158 10.11 -5.17 -4.87
CA LEU A 158 11.05 -4.17 -4.40
C LEU A 158 11.88 -3.69 -5.59
N THR A 159 11.74 -2.43 -5.94
CA THR A 159 12.44 -1.81 -7.09
C THR A 159 13.32 -0.70 -6.59
N PHE A 160 14.54 -0.56 -7.11
CA PHE A 160 15.45 0.50 -6.70
C PHE A 160 15.25 1.72 -7.59
N ALA A 161 15.09 2.89 -6.98
CA ALA A 161 15.07 4.15 -7.71
C ALA A 161 16.44 4.45 -8.33
N ASP A 162 16.46 5.27 -9.38
CA ASP A 162 17.70 5.66 -10.02
C ASP A 162 18.66 6.34 -9.02
N GLY A 163 19.88 5.81 -8.94
CA GLY A 163 20.91 6.31 -8.02
C GLY A 163 20.72 5.89 -6.56
N ALA A 164 19.73 5.02 -6.25
CA ALA A 164 19.59 4.42 -4.93
C ALA A 164 20.87 3.65 -4.58
N SER A 165 21.54 4.08 -3.51
CA SER A 165 22.65 3.32 -2.94
C SER A 165 22.12 2.45 -1.82
N VAL A 166 22.00 1.14 -2.07
CA VAL A 166 21.91 0.17 -0.98
C VAL A 166 23.31 0.08 -0.36
N GLY A 167 23.59 0.98 0.59
CA GLY A 167 24.80 0.96 1.39
C GLY A 167 24.83 -0.24 2.34
N ASP A 168 25.82 -0.28 3.24
CA ASP A 168 25.96 -1.36 4.24
C ASP A 168 24.87 -1.34 5.34
N THR A 169 23.84 -0.49 5.20
CA THR A 169 22.75 -0.33 6.17
C THR A 169 21.46 -0.92 5.64
N ASP A 170 20.80 -1.73 6.47
CA ASP A 170 19.50 -2.34 6.19
C ASP A 170 18.43 -1.26 5.90
N TRP A 171 17.69 -1.44 4.82
CA TRP A 171 16.55 -0.62 4.46
C TRP A 171 15.31 -1.11 5.21
N THR A 172 14.47 -0.17 5.66
CA THR A 172 13.16 -0.54 6.18
C THR A 172 12.13 -0.43 5.07
N VAL A 173 11.52 -1.53 4.67
CA VAL A 173 10.47 -1.52 3.63
C VAL A 173 9.11 -1.25 4.27
N TYR A 174 8.86 -1.90 5.40
CA TYR A 174 7.61 -1.79 6.13
C TYR A 174 7.91 -1.88 7.63
N GLN A 175 7.36 -0.96 8.40
CA GLN A 175 7.44 -0.92 9.86
C GLN A 175 6.07 -1.24 10.45
N GLY A 176 5.97 -2.27 11.28
CA GLY A 176 4.69 -2.72 11.79
C GLY A 176 4.77 -3.48 13.10
N GLN A 177 3.67 -4.13 13.45
CA GLN A 177 3.58 -5.02 14.61
C GLN A 177 3.24 -6.43 14.14
N GLU A 178 3.49 -7.45 14.97
CA GLU A 178 3.23 -8.85 14.60
C GLU A 178 1.83 -9.09 13.99
N SER A 179 0.81 -8.45 14.55
CA SER A 179 -0.59 -8.54 14.11
C SER A 179 -0.85 -7.99 12.71
N THR A 180 0.03 -7.14 12.16
CA THR A 180 -0.11 -6.54 10.83
C THR A 180 0.64 -7.32 9.74
N LEU A 181 1.43 -8.34 10.11
CA LEU A 181 2.25 -9.14 9.19
C LEU A 181 1.66 -10.53 8.84
N ASN A 182 0.33 -10.66 8.81
CA ASN A 182 -0.31 -11.96 8.63
C ASN A 182 0.11 -12.64 7.31
N TYR A 183 0.39 -13.94 7.39
CA TYR A 183 0.70 -14.81 6.24
C TYR A 183 1.95 -14.43 5.44
N TRP A 184 2.92 -13.73 6.04
CA TRP A 184 4.20 -13.43 5.38
C TRP A 184 4.94 -14.70 4.91
N ASN A 185 4.84 -15.78 5.68
CA ASN A 185 5.37 -17.11 5.33
C ASN A 185 4.68 -17.77 4.13
N GLU A 186 3.51 -17.27 3.73
CA GLU A 186 2.69 -17.77 2.64
C GLU A 186 2.65 -16.78 1.47
N LEU A 187 3.63 -15.88 1.41
CA LEU A 187 3.85 -14.99 0.28
C LEU A 187 4.01 -15.81 -1.01
N GLY A 188 3.31 -15.39 -2.07
CA GLY A 188 3.35 -16.07 -3.36
C GLY A 188 4.67 -15.82 -4.09
N THR A 189 5.04 -14.55 -4.25
CA THR A 189 6.31 -14.16 -4.88
C THR A 189 6.90 -12.90 -4.25
N LEU A 190 8.23 -12.84 -4.23
CA LEU A 190 9.00 -11.63 -3.92
C LEU A 190 10.00 -11.38 -5.05
N THR A 191 10.05 -10.15 -5.56
CA THR A 191 11.12 -9.70 -6.46
C THR A 191 11.92 -8.57 -5.82
N ILE A 192 13.23 -8.58 -6.02
CA ILE A 192 14.17 -7.55 -5.55
C ILE A 192 15.00 -7.08 -6.72
N GLY A 193 14.88 -5.80 -7.09
CA GLY A 193 15.55 -5.24 -8.28
C GLY A 193 15.17 -5.96 -9.58
N GLY A 194 13.97 -6.55 -9.66
CA GLY A 194 13.52 -7.36 -10.79
C GLY A 194 14.00 -8.82 -10.79
N VAL A 195 14.73 -9.25 -9.77
CA VAL A 195 15.18 -10.65 -9.60
C VAL A 195 14.25 -11.37 -8.63
N ALA A 196 13.76 -12.56 -9.00
CA ALA A 196 12.93 -13.37 -8.11
C ALA A 196 13.75 -13.84 -6.90
N ALA A 197 13.23 -13.60 -5.70
CA ALA A 197 13.81 -14.08 -4.47
C ALA A 197 13.29 -15.49 -4.14
N THR A 198 14.12 -16.30 -3.50
CA THR A 198 13.75 -17.61 -2.97
C THR A 198 13.61 -17.54 -1.46
N SER A 199 12.65 -18.28 -0.89
CA SER A 199 12.53 -18.41 0.56
C SER A 199 13.81 -19.04 1.11
N ALA A 200 14.57 -18.29 1.91
CA ALA A 200 15.78 -18.79 2.55
C ALA A 200 15.38 -19.51 3.84
N MET A 201 15.61 -20.83 3.90
CA MET A 201 15.52 -21.60 5.15
C MET A 201 16.80 -21.42 6.00
N ASP A 202 17.30 -20.18 6.17
CA ASP A 202 18.34 -19.94 7.16
C ASP A 202 17.73 -19.65 8.54
N GLY A 203 18.56 -19.58 9.58
CA GLY A 203 18.14 -19.45 10.97
C GLY A 203 17.41 -18.14 11.30
N ASP A 204 17.33 -17.20 10.35
CA ASP A 204 16.54 -15.97 10.50
C ASP A 204 15.09 -16.25 10.10
N PHE A 205 14.16 -15.84 10.97
CA PHE A 205 12.75 -16.12 10.81
C PHE A 205 12.21 -15.49 9.51
N MET A 206 11.72 -16.33 8.60
CA MET A 206 10.93 -15.92 7.42
C MET A 206 11.64 -14.97 6.42
N ALA A 207 12.87 -15.33 6.04
CA ALA A 207 13.64 -14.56 5.07
C ALA A 207 13.44 -15.01 3.60
N TRP A 208 13.62 -14.07 2.70
CA TRP A 208 13.67 -14.27 1.25
C TRP A 208 14.95 -13.66 0.70
N SER A 209 15.62 -14.31 -0.24
CA SER A 209 16.89 -13.80 -0.76
C SER A 209 17.04 -13.96 -2.26
N THR A 210 17.83 -13.05 -2.83
CA THR A 210 18.50 -13.20 -4.13
C THR A 210 19.99 -13.42 -3.86
N THR A 211 20.83 -13.42 -4.91
CA THR A 211 22.29 -13.45 -4.75
C THR A 211 22.82 -12.21 -4.03
N ASP A 212 22.19 -11.05 -4.26
CA ASP A 212 22.73 -9.76 -3.82
C ASP A 212 21.99 -9.17 -2.60
N TYR A 213 20.82 -9.71 -2.26
CA TYR A 213 19.93 -9.10 -1.26
C TYR A 213 19.17 -10.14 -0.42
N LYS A 214 18.88 -9.78 0.83
CA LYS A 214 18.03 -10.52 1.76
C LYS A 214 16.92 -9.63 2.29
N VAL A 215 15.69 -10.08 2.23
CA VAL A 215 14.54 -9.51 2.94
C VAL A 215 14.19 -10.40 4.11
N TYR A 216 14.01 -9.82 5.29
CA TYR A 216 13.71 -10.57 6.51
C TYR A 216 12.85 -9.73 7.45
N ILE A 217 12.23 -10.40 8.42
CA ILE A 217 11.54 -9.73 9.52
C ILE A 217 12.48 -9.69 10.71
N ASP A 218 12.74 -8.49 11.27
CA ASP A 218 13.58 -8.34 12.45
C ASP A 218 12.80 -8.53 13.77
N SER A 219 13.48 -8.39 14.91
CA SER A 219 12.87 -8.56 16.23
C SER A 219 11.81 -7.51 16.60
N ASN A 220 11.74 -6.40 15.85
CA ASN A 220 10.73 -5.36 16.02
C ASN A 220 9.51 -5.58 15.12
N TYR A 221 9.49 -6.66 14.33
CA TYR A 221 8.49 -6.92 13.29
C TYR A 221 8.58 -5.93 12.12
N ASP A 222 9.78 -5.45 11.82
CA ASP A 222 10.03 -4.67 10.62
C ASP A 222 10.41 -5.59 9.46
N ILE A 223 9.86 -5.34 8.27
CA ILE A 223 10.36 -5.95 7.04
C ILE A 223 11.57 -5.13 6.59
N ARG A 224 12.74 -5.78 6.65
CA ARG A 224 14.04 -5.20 6.34
C ARG A 224 14.59 -5.76 5.04
N LEU A 225 15.35 -4.96 4.32
CA LEU A 225 16.11 -5.35 3.14
C LEU A 225 17.60 -5.06 3.37
N ALA A 226 18.41 -6.09 3.37
CA ALA A 226 19.87 -6.02 3.48
C ALA A 226 20.55 -6.41 2.17
N LYS A 227 21.73 -5.84 1.94
CA LYS A 227 22.63 -6.27 0.86
C LYS A 227 23.51 -7.42 1.36
N LEU A 228 23.68 -8.45 0.53
CA LEU A 228 24.58 -9.57 0.79
C LEU A 228 25.99 -9.22 0.29
N ALA A 229 27.02 -9.62 1.06
CA ALA A 229 28.43 -9.34 0.79
C ALA A 229 29.03 -10.24 -0.29
#